data_AF-A0A0R2CVI2-F1
#
_entry.id   AF-A0A0R2CVI2-F1
#
_cell.length_a   1.000
_cell.length_b   1.000
_cell.length_c   1.000
_cell.angle_alpha   90.00
_cell.angle_beta   90.00
_cell.angle_gamma   90.00
#
_symmetry.space_group_name_H-M   'P 1'
#
loop_
_entity.id
_entity.type
_entity.pdbx_description
1 polymer ?
#
loop_
_entity_poly.entity_id
_entity_poly.type
_entity_poly.pdbx_seq_one_letter_code
_entity_poly.pdbx_strand_id
1 'polypeptide(L)'
;MPYYQTIKLDDGNYNLRFNWNEIGRFYTVDLFDAKNNLIYAGERLQLNQRLWRGIWNEKFPMETLIPIDDSGKETEINPANLNVTVFLCVDDGSDGSDSN
;
A
#
# COMPACT_ATOMS: atom_id res chain seq x y z
N MET A 1 16.78 -3.60 -4.74
CA MET A 1 16.78 -3.62 -3.27
C MET A 1 15.35 -3.43 -2.78
N PRO A 2 14.89 -4.16 -1.75
CA PRO A 2 13.56 -3.96 -1.19
C PRO A 2 13.46 -2.59 -0.52
N TYR A 3 12.34 -1.90 -0.74
CA TYR A 3 12.01 -0.64 -0.08
C TYR A 3 11.15 -0.94 1.15
N TYR A 4 11.45 -0.29 2.28
CA TYR A 4 10.72 -0.47 3.53
C TYR A 4 10.08 0.84 3.95
N GLN A 5 8.84 0.75 4.40
CA GLN A 5 8.10 1.89 4.94
C GLN A 5 7.35 1.46 6.18
N THR A 6 7.45 2.26 7.24
CA THR A 6 6.57 2.11 8.41
C THR A 6 5.42 3.08 8.26
N ILE A 7 4.19 2.58 8.40
CA ILE A 7 2.98 3.39 8.45
C ILE A 7 2.41 3.34 9.86
N LYS A 8 1.96 4.50 10.34
CA LYS A 8 1.25 4.65 11.61
C LYS A 8 -0.21 4.87 11.29
N LEU A 9 -1.05 4.03 11.85
CA LEU A 9 -2.50 4.01 11.69
C LEU A 9 -3.15 4.08 13.08
N ASP A 10 -4.47 4.24 13.14
CA ASP A 10 -5.18 4.40 14.40
C ASP A 10 -5.15 3.12 15.25
N ASP A 11 -5.12 1.95 14.61
CA ASP A 11 -5.06 0.64 15.26
C ASP A 11 -3.62 0.16 15.56
N GLY A 12 -2.60 0.81 15.00
CA GLY A 12 -1.21 0.55 15.32
C GLY A 12 -0.19 0.90 14.25
N ASN A 13 1.03 0.40 14.44
CA ASN A 13 2.11 0.57 13.46
C ASN A 13 2.28 -0.69 12.65
N TYR A 14 2.42 -0.53 11.34
CA TYR A 14 2.68 -1.61 10.40
C TYR A 14 3.96 -1.33 9.63
N ASN A 15 4.70 -2.40 9.34
CA ASN A 15 5.88 -2.31 8.49
C ASN A 15 5.55 -2.96 7.14
N LEU A 16 5.85 -2.25 6.06
CA LEU A 16 5.61 -2.67 4.70
C LEU A 16 6.95 -2.88 4.01
N ARG A 17 7.07 -4.00 3.30
CA ARG A 17 8.22 -4.30 2.44
C ARG A 17 7.75 -4.40 1.00
N PHE A 18 8.26 -3.51 0.15
CA PHE A 18 7.99 -3.47 -1.27
C PHE A 18 9.10 -4.20 -2.02
N ASN A 19 8.71 -5.21 -2.81
CA ASN A 19 9.63 -6.03 -3.59
C ASN A 19 9.33 -5.86 -5.08
N TRP A 20 10.34 -5.48 -5.86
CA TRP A 20 10.22 -5.40 -7.31
C TRP A 20 10.48 -6.76 -7.94
N ASN A 21 9.54 -7.24 -8.76
CA ASN A 21 9.73 -8.40 -9.61
C ASN A 21 10.21 -7.95 -11.00
N GLU A 22 11.49 -8.15 -11.29
CA GLU A 22 12.09 -7.75 -12.57
C GLU A 22 11.53 -8.51 -13.78
N ILE A 23 11.18 -9.78 -13.60
CA ILE A 23 10.66 -10.63 -14.68
C ILE A 23 9.20 -10.25 -14.99
N GLY A 24 8.39 -10.13 -13.94
CA GLY A 24 6.98 -9.81 -14.04
C GLY A 24 6.66 -8.34 -14.23
N ARG A 25 7.63 -7.44 -13.99
CA ARG A 25 7.48 -5.98 -14.02
C ARG A 25 6.37 -5.47 -13.11
N PHE A 26 6.31 -5.97 -11.88
CA PHE A 26 5.35 -5.50 -10.87
C PHE A 26 5.96 -5.49 -9.46
N TYR A 27 5.37 -4.68 -8.59
CA TYR A 27 5.66 -4.70 -7.16
C TYR A 27 4.77 -5.69 -6.41
N THR A 28 5.35 -6.32 -5.39
CA THR A 28 4.59 -6.93 -4.31
C THR A 28 4.85 -6.22 -2.99
N VAL A 29 3.90 -6.33 -2.07
CA VAL A 29 3.97 -5.79 -0.72
C VAL A 29 3.80 -6.91 0.28
N ASP A 30 4.73 -6.96 1.22
CA ASP A 30 4.61 -7.78 2.42
C ASP A 30 4.24 -6.88 3.61
N LEU A 31 3.29 -7.35 4.42
CA LEU A 31 2.79 -6.68 5.61
C LEU A 31 3.32 -7.36 6.86
N PHE A 32 3.88 -6.57 7.76
CA PHE A 32 4.37 -7.00 9.07
C PHE A 32 3.73 -6.15 10.17
N ASP A 33 3.60 -6.73 11.35
CA ASP A 33 3.21 -5.98 12.55
C ASP A 33 4.35 -5.07 13.05
N ALA A 34 4.06 -4.28 14.09
CA ALA A 34 5.03 -3.42 14.76
C ALA A 34 6.26 -4.16 15.32
N LYS A 35 6.18 -5.48 15.52
CA LYS A 35 7.24 -6.35 16.04
C LYS A 35 7.98 -7.10 14.92
N ASN A 36 7.75 -6.75 13.65
CA ASN A 36 8.28 -7.41 12.46
C ASN A 36 7.83 -8.87 12.28
N ASN A 37 6.72 -9.30 12.88
CA ASN A 37 6.10 -10.57 12.54
C ASN A 37 5.34 -10.44 11.23
N LEU A 38 5.55 -11.38 10.32
CA LEU A 38 4.87 -11.40 9.03
C LEU A 38 3.37 -11.66 9.22
N ILE A 39 2.54 -10.77 8.69
CA ILE A 39 1.07 -10.92 8.65
C ILE A 39 0.63 -11.47 7.29
N TYR A 40 1.16 -10.91 6.20
CA TYR A 40 0.85 -11.30 4.82
C TYR A 40 2.03 -11.03 3.91
N ALA A 41 2.25 -11.88 2.91
CA ALA A 41 3.32 -11.71 1.94
C ALA A 41 2.79 -11.81 0.51
N GLY A 42 3.41 -11.05 -0.40
CA GLY A 42 3.19 -11.21 -1.83
C GLY A 42 1.92 -10.55 -2.36
N GLU A 43 1.33 -9.58 -1.65
CA GLU A 43 0.20 -8.82 -2.18
C GLU A 43 0.66 -8.03 -3.40
N ARG A 44 0.00 -8.19 -4.56
CA ARG A 44 0.38 -7.45 -5.76
C ARG A 44 -0.04 -5.99 -5.63
N LEU A 45 0.90 -5.07 -5.77
CA LEU A 45 0.62 -3.65 -5.76
C LEU A 45 0.05 -3.21 -7.12
N GLN A 46 -1.13 -2.63 -7.12
CA GLN A 46 -1.80 -2.15 -8.33
C GLN A 46 -2.31 -0.72 -8.13
N LEU A 47 -2.02 0.15 -9.10
CA LEU A 47 -2.37 1.57 -9.03
C LEU A 47 -3.88 1.76 -8.87
N ASN A 48 -4.28 2.68 -7.99
CA ASN A 48 -5.67 3.01 -7.66
C ASN A 48 -6.50 1.80 -7.19
N GLN A 49 -5.84 0.79 -6.64
CA GLN A 49 -6.49 -0.41 -6.15
C GLN A 49 -6.13 -0.68 -4.69
N ARG A 50 -7.17 -0.87 -3.87
CA ARG A 50 -7.05 -1.23 -2.46
C ARG A 50 -6.21 -2.50 -2.29
N LEU A 51 -5.34 -2.50 -1.28
CA LEU A 51 -4.62 -3.70 -0.85
C LEU A 51 -5.57 -4.71 -0.20
N TRP A 52 -5.29 -6.00 -0.39
CA TRP A 52 -5.98 -7.13 0.26
C TRP A 52 -7.49 -7.21 0.00
N ARG A 53 -7.94 -6.75 -1.16
CA ARG A 53 -9.36 -6.76 -1.54
C ARG A 53 -9.97 -8.16 -1.45
N GLY A 54 -11.08 -8.27 -0.72
CA GLY A 54 -11.83 -9.51 -0.60
C GLY A 54 -11.17 -10.54 0.31
N ILE A 55 -10.12 -10.16 1.05
CA ILE A 55 -9.49 -11.00 2.07
C ILE A 55 -9.84 -10.42 3.44
N TRP A 56 -10.52 -11.21 4.26
CA TRP A 56 -10.76 -10.86 5.66
C TRP A 56 -9.64 -11.43 6.53
N ASN A 57 -8.93 -10.57 7.25
CA ASN A 57 -7.94 -10.96 8.25
C ASN A 57 -7.95 -9.94 9.38
N GLU A 58 -8.21 -10.40 10.60
CA GLU A 58 -8.26 -9.56 11.81
C GLU A 58 -6.96 -8.83 12.13
N LYS A 59 -5.83 -9.28 11.54
CA LYS A 59 -4.52 -8.67 11.71
C LYS A 59 -4.21 -7.60 10.66
N PHE A 60 -5.06 -7.43 9.65
CA PHE A 60 -4.89 -6.34 8.71
C PHE A 60 -5.21 -5.00 9.37
N PRO A 61 -4.62 -3.91 8.88
CA PRO A 61 -5.06 -2.58 9.24
C PRO A 61 -6.58 -2.41 9.09
N MET A 62 -7.20 -1.69 10.02
CA MET A 62 -8.59 -1.26 9.90
C MET A 62 -8.78 -0.34 8.69
N GLU A 63 -7.84 0.56 8.47
CA GLU A 63 -7.89 1.51 7.38
C GLU A 63 -7.48 0.87 6.06
N THR A 64 -8.12 1.32 4.99
CA THR A 64 -7.83 0.82 3.66
C THR A 64 -6.60 1.52 3.11
N LEU A 65 -5.64 0.75 2.61
CA LEU A 65 -4.44 1.30 1.96
C LEU A 65 -4.58 1.21 0.44
N ILE A 66 -4.32 2.33 -0.25
CA ILE A 66 -4.41 2.44 -1.71
C ILE A 66 -3.15 3.14 -2.24
N PRO A 67 -2.43 2.57 -3.22
CA PRO A 67 -1.41 3.30 -3.95
C PRO A 67 -2.07 4.25 -4.94
N ILE A 68 -1.81 5.55 -4.79
CA ILE A 68 -2.37 6.62 -5.62
C ILE A 68 -1.22 7.34 -6.32
N ASP A 69 -1.43 7.70 -7.58
CA ASP A 69 -0.55 8.60 -8.32
C ASP A 69 -1.02 10.05 -8.14
N ASP A 70 -0.22 10.85 -7.46
CA ASP A 70 -0.50 12.26 -7.23
C ASP A 70 -0.37 13.11 -8.51
N SER A 71 0.35 12.60 -9.52
CA SER A 71 0.55 13.30 -10.79
C SER A 71 -0.60 13.12 -11.79
N GLY A 72 -1.43 12.07 -11.61
CA GLY A 72 -2.51 11.68 -12.51
C GLY A 72 -2.06 11.22 -13.92
N LYS A 73 -0.79 10.86 -14.10
CA LYS A 73 -0.18 10.52 -15.39
C LYS A 73 0.32 9.08 -15.48
N GLU A 74 0.52 8.43 -14.34
CA GLU A 74 1.02 7.06 -14.26
C GLU A 74 -0.13 6.07 -14.51
N THR A 75 0.17 4.99 -15.23
CA THR A 75 -0.78 3.89 -15.48
C THR A 75 -0.38 2.60 -14.79
N GLU A 76 0.86 2.52 -14.31
CA GLU A 76 1.43 1.36 -13.63
C GLU A 76 2.44 1.80 -12.57
N ILE A 77 2.81 0.89 -11.66
CA ILE A 77 3.77 1.17 -10.59
C ILE A 77 5.10 0.50 -10.94
N ASN A 78 6.17 1.29 -10.96
CA ASN A 78 7.51 0.85 -11.34
C ASN A 78 8.58 1.52 -10.45
N PRO A 79 9.85 1.08 -10.50
CA PRO A 79 10.88 1.60 -9.62
C PRO A 79 11.23 3.08 -9.81
N ALA A 80 10.79 3.71 -10.90
CA ALA A 80 11.01 5.13 -11.14
C ALA A 80 9.92 6.01 -10.50
N ASN A 81 8.71 5.47 -10.26
CA ASN A 81 7.57 6.25 -9.79
C ASN A 81 7.14 5.95 -8.33
N LEU A 82 7.45 4.76 -7.81
CA LEU A 82 7.13 4.40 -6.42
C LEU A 82 7.89 5.30 -5.44
N ASN A 83 7.18 5.94 -4.52
CA ASN A 83 7.68 6.93 -3.57
C ASN A 83 8.25 8.22 -4.22
N VAL A 84 7.87 8.49 -5.48
CA VAL A 84 8.21 9.73 -6.21
C VAL A 84 6.94 10.43 -6.68
N THR A 85 6.09 9.73 -7.43
CA THR A 85 4.77 10.20 -7.88
C THR A 85 3.64 9.30 -7.40
N VAL A 86 3.94 8.01 -7.19
CA VAL A 86 3.01 7.04 -6.60
C VAL A 86 3.31 6.87 -5.11
N PHE A 87 2.31 7.14 -4.27
CA PHE A 87 2.40 7.03 -2.81
C PHE A 87 1.33 6.10 -2.27
N LEU A 88 1.61 5.47 -1.13
CA LEU A 88 0.60 4.71 -0.41
C LEU A 88 -0.21 5.66 0.48
N CYS A 89 -1.50 5.76 0.20
CA CYS A 89 -2.44 6.61 0.91
C CYS A 89 -3.38 5.77 1.76
N VAL A 90 -3.83 6.36 2.86
CA VAL A 90 -4.91 5.81 3.68
C VAL A 90 -6.21 6.35 3.10
N ASP A 91 -7.07 5.44 2.62
CA ASP A 91 -8.44 5.74 2.26
C ASP A 91 -9.25 5.72 3.56
N ASP A 92 -9.46 6.90 4.13
CA ASP A 92 -10.17 7.09 5.39
C ASP A 92 -11.70 6.92 5.23
N GLY A 93 -12.18 6.55 4.05
CA GLY A 93 -13.60 6.40 3.78
C GLY A 93 -14.39 7.70 3.98
N SER A 94 -13.72 8.86 4.04
CA SER A 94 -14.41 10.14 3.90
C SER A 94 -14.86 10.26 2.44
N ASP A 95 -16.05 9.72 2.18
CA ASP A 95 -16.95 10.31 1.21
C ASP A 95 -16.82 11.82 1.38
N GLY A 96 -16.41 12.51 0.32
CA GLY A 96 -16.37 13.95 0.26
C GLY A 96 -17.70 14.51 0.78
N SER A 97 -17.71 14.93 2.04
CA SER A 97 -18.72 15.84 2.52
C SER A 97 -18.29 17.18 1.98
N ASP A 98 -18.91 17.49 0.85
CA ASP A 98 -18.79 18.75 0.16
C ASP A 98 -18.77 19.92 1.13
N SER A 99 -17.97 20.89 0.74
CA SER A 99 -17.89 22.27 1.20
C SER A 99 -19.24 22.81 1.70
N ASN A 100 -19.26 23.42 2.89
CA ASN A 100 -20.30 24.37 3.28
C ASN A 100 -19.75 25.80 3.24
#